data_AF-A0A511AJ84-F1
#
_entry.id   AF-A0A511AJ84-F1
#
_cell.length_a   1.000
_cell.length_b   1.000
_cell.length_c   1.000
_cell.angle_alpha   90.00
_cell.angle_beta   90.00
_cell.angle_gamma   90.00
#
_symmetry.space_group_name_H-M   'P 1'
#
loop_
_entity.id
_entity.type
_entity.pdbx_description
1 polymer ?
#
loop_
_entity_poly.entity_id
_entity_poly.type
_entity_poly.pdbx_seq_one_letter_code
_entity_poly.pdbx_strand_id
1 'polypeptide(L)'
;MRRGRFSALAAALALLLVGTIGAASGGRGPVEQTSAAWTDTTHAAAAVTSGTWVVAPTNACTAYGNDGRVLTGCTVTSITFTGWGSPGNQIRNYYINLQTPAGARSVAFDVDLSTATGSGRTWSWKNARIPAGAQFTARDGWTCGELPRVRGTGADWQTIAIYFQVAEAGGASTVCR
;
A
#
# COMPACT_ATOMS: atom_id res chain seq x y z
N MET A 1 81.24 -28.47 -32.87
CA MET A 1 80.63 -28.49 -34.22
C MET A 1 79.12 -28.75 -34.09
N ARG A 2 78.36 -28.19 -35.03
CA ARG A 2 76.91 -28.26 -35.27
C ARG A 2 75.95 -27.45 -34.37
N ARG A 3 75.62 -26.29 -34.95
CA ARG A 3 74.41 -25.46 -34.83
C ARG A 3 73.12 -26.29 -34.99
N GLY A 4 72.10 -25.95 -34.21
CA GLY A 4 70.68 -26.17 -34.51
C GLY A 4 69.88 -25.06 -33.83
N ARG A 5 69.77 -23.91 -34.50
CA ARG A 5 68.58 -23.41 -35.20
C ARG A 5 67.45 -22.97 -34.26
N PHE A 6 67.38 -21.64 -34.18
CA PHE A 6 66.24 -20.80 -33.85
C PHE A 6 64.94 -21.24 -34.53
N SER A 7 63.83 -21.10 -33.80
CA SER A 7 62.66 -20.25 -34.11
C SER A 7 61.62 -20.52 -33.02
N ALA A 8 61.49 -19.66 -32.01
CA ALA A 8 60.75 -18.39 -32.02
C ALA A 8 59.23 -18.60 -32.15
N LEU A 9 58.52 -18.35 -31.04
CA LEU A 9 57.41 -17.38 -30.87
C LEU A 9 56.82 -17.65 -29.47
N ALA A 10 57.08 -16.77 -28.48
CA ALA A 10 56.32 -15.54 -28.20
C ALA A 10 54.93 -15.86 -27.62
N ALA A 11 54.47 -15.38 -26.47
CA ALA A 11 54.92 -14.39 -25.49
C ALA A 11 54.21 -14.77 -24.16
N ALA A 12 54.83 -14.78 -22.96
CA ALA A 12 55.18 -13.62 -22.12
C ALA A 12 53.98 -12.67 -21.93
N LEU A 13 53.54 -12.24 -20.75
CA LEU A 13 54.22 -11.90 -19.49
C LEU A 13 53.07 -11.59 -18.50
N ALA A 14 52.87 -12.29 -17.38
CA ALA A 14 53.44 -12.02 -16.04
C ALA A 14 53.53 -10.54 -15.64
N LEU A 15 52.77 -10.13 -14.61
CA LEU A 15 53.13 -9.11 -13.59
C LEU A 15 51.98 -9.11 -12.54
N LEU A 16 52.15 -9.71 -11.35
CA LEU A 16 52.82 -9.21 -10.13
C LEU A 16 52.07 -8.09 -9.42
N LEU A 17 51.86 -8.29 -8.10
CA LEU A 17 51.90 -7.36 -6.94
C LEU A 17 51.01 -7.96 -5.83
N VAL A 18 51.55 -8.72 -4.87
CA VAL A 18 52.15 -8.28 -3.58
C VAL A 18 51.21 -7.39 -2.76
N GLY A 19 50.77 -7.87 -1.59
CA GLY A 19 50.00 -7.04 -0.63
C GLY A 19 49.44 -7.75 0.61
N THR A 20 50.33 -8.16 1.53
CA THR A 20 50.19 -8.19 3.01
C THR A 20 49.05 -8.93 3.74
N ILE A 21 49.48 -10.01 4.39
CA ILE A 21 49.16 -10.60 5.72
C ILE A 21 48.22 -9.79 6.65
N GLY A 22 47.18 -10.48 7.15
CA GLY A 22 46.42 -10.09 8.35
C GLY A 22 45.44 -11.19 8.75
N ALA A 23 45.87 -12.09 9.64
CA ALA A 23 45.10 -13.24 10.10
C ALA A 23 43.88 -12.84 10.96
N ALA A 24 42.69 -13.31 10.58
CA ALA A 24 41.57 -13.53 11.47
C ALA A 24 41.06 -14.96 11.24
N SER A 25 41.39 -15.84 12.18
CA SER A 25 41.01 -17.24 12.23
C SER A 25 39.50 -17.40 12.44
N GLY A 26 38.82 -17.92 11.42
CA GLY A 26 37.51 -18.54 11.53
C GLY A 26 37.47 -19.68 10.53
N GLY A 27 37.63 -20.92 11.01
CA GLY A 27 37.80 -22.10 10.16
C GLY A 27 36.71 -22.24 9.11
N ARG A 28 37.09 -22.09 7.84
CA ARG A 28 36.30 -22.62 6.72
C ARG A 28 36.83 -24.02 6.46
N GLY A 29 36.07 -25.03 6.84
CA GLY A 29 36.27 -26.39 6.34
C GLY A 29 36.21 -26.41 4.81
N PRO A 30 36.67 -27.48 4.14
CA PRO A 30 36.52 -27.61 2.71
C PRO A 30 35.04 -27.44 2.36
N VAL A 31 34.73 -26.46 1.51
CA VAL A 31 33.40 -26.31 0.93
C VAL A 31 33.30 -27.40 -0.13
N GLU A 32 32.82 -28.58 0.27
CA GLU A 32 32.40 -29.59 -0.68
C GLU A 32 31.20 -29.06 -1.47
N GLN A 33 31.16 -29.41 -2.75
CA GLN A 33 30.07 -29.01 -3.63
C GLN A 33 28.81 -29.80 -3.23
N THR A 34 27.92 -29.17 -2.47
CA THR A 34 26.63 -29.78 -2.09
C THR A 34 25.75 -29.89 -3.34
N SER A 35 25.56 -31.09 -3.86
CA SER A 35 24.56 -31.34 -4.91
C SER A 35 23.18 -31.38 -4.26
N ALA A 36 22.43 -30.28 -4.33
CA ALA A 36 21.00 -30.33 -4.09
C ALA A 36 20.33 -30.95 -5.32
N ALA A 37 19.61 -32.06 -5.14
CA ALA A 37 18.75 -32.57 -6.21
C ALA A 37 17.55 -31.62 -6.31
N TRP A 38 17.10 -31.32 -7.53
CA TRP A 38 15.94 -30.45 -7.79
C TRP A 38 14.62 -30.95 -7.17
N THR A 39 14.64 -32.11 -6.52
CA THR A 39 13.52 -32.75 -5.81
C THR A 39 13.55 -32.57 -4.29
N ASP A 40 14.54 -31.86 -3.74
CA ASP A 40 14.64 -31.68 -2.29
C ASP A 40 13.43 -30.86 -1.77
N THR A 41 12.63 -31.52 -0.93
CA THR A 41 11.43 -30.91 -0.34
C THR A 41 11.86 -30.01 0.81
N THR A 42 11.77 -28.70 0.63
CA THR A 42 12.04 -27.72 1.69
C THR A 42 10.77 -27.46 2.49
N HIS A 43 10.82 -27.78 3.79
CA HIS A 43 9.74 -27.46 4.72
C HIS A 43 10.04 -26.14 5.43
N ALA A 44 9.28 -25.10 5.11
CA ALA A 44 9.28 -23.85 5.86
C ALA A 44 8.18 -23.93 6.94
N ALA A 45 8.58 -23.90 8.21
CA ALA A 45 7.66 -23.72 9.32
C ALA A 45 7.80 -22.29 9.84
N ALA A 46 6.68 -21.55 9.92
CA ALA A 46 6.63 -20.25 10.57
C ALA A 46 5.95 -20.40 11.93
N ALA A 47 6.62 -19.97 13.00
CA ALA A 47 5.98 -19.86 14.30
C ALA A 47 5.01 -18.68 14.27
N VAL A 48 3.71 -18.95 14.43
CA VAL A 48 2.70 -17.90 14.60
C VAL A 48 2.72 -17.48 16.06
N THR A 49 3.36 -16.37 16.37
CA THR A 49 3.24 -15.74 17.68
C THR A 49 1.81 -15.21 17.81
N SER A 50 1.08 -15.63 18.85
CA SER A 50 -0.24 -15.08 19.16
C SER A 50 -0.15 -13.59 19.43
N GLY A 51 -0.49 -12.77 18.44
CA GLY A 51 -0.70 -11.34 18.60
C GLY A 51 -2.13 -11.08 19.06
N THR A 52 -2.33 -10.10 19.94
CA THR A 52 -3.66 -9.58 20.22
C THR A 52 -4.16 -8.87 18.96
N TRP A 53 -5.31 -9.31 18.42
CA TRP A 53 -5.95 -8.61 17.32
C TRP A 53 -6.41 -7.24 17.82
N VAL A 54 -5.63 -6.19 17.51
CA VAL A 54 -6.12 -4.82 17.68
C VAL A 54 -7.24 -4.64 16.66
N VAL A 55 -8.47 -4.52 17.15
CA VAL A 55 -9.60 -4.13 16.32
C VAL A 55 -9.25 -2.78 15.72
N ALA A 56 -9.02 -2.72 14.42
CA ALA A 56 -8.79 -1.47 13.73
C ALA A 56 -9.97 -0.53 14.02
N PRO A 57 -9.74 0.76 14.31
CA PRO A 57 -10.83 1.70 14.53
C PRO A 57 -11.79 1.65 13.33
N THR A 58 -13.09 1.63 13.62
CA THR A 58 -14.14 1.53 12.61
C THR A 58 -14.02 2.64 11.57
N ASN A 59 -13.43 3.78 11.93
CA ASN A 59 -13.10 4.87 11.02
C ASN A 59 -11.74 5.46 11.43
N ALA A 60 -10.80 5.58 10.49
CA ALA A 60 -9.48 6.13 10.72
C ALA A 60 -9.27 7.43 9.93
N CYS A 61 -8.49 8.35 10.51
CA CYS A 61 -7.96 9.51 9.81
C CYS A 61 -6.48 9.68 10.12
N THR A 62 -5.70 10.08 9.11
CA THR A 62 -4.31 10.52 9.26
C THR A 62 -4.15 11.85 8.53
N ALA A 63 -3.72 12.89 9.24
CA ALA A 63 -3.43 14.19 8.64
C ALA A 63 -1.93 14.31 8.33
N TYR A 64 -1.60 14.99 7.23
CA TYR A 64 -0.23 15.25 6.82
C TYR A 64 0.05 16.75 6.74
N GLY A 65 1.23 17.17 7.17
CA GLY A 65 1.72 18.54 7.01
C GLY A 65 2.24 18.82 5.59
N ASN A 66 2.75 20.03 5.39
CA ASN A 66 3.29 20.47 4.09
C ASN A 66 4.53 19.70 3.62
N ASP A 67 5.27 19.12 4.57
CA ASP A 67 6.45 18.29 4.38
C ASP A 67 6.11 16.79 4.26
N GLY A 68 4.81 16.45 4.25
CA GLY A 68 4.34 15.06 4.25
C GLY A 68 4.47 14.37 5.63
N ARG A 69 4.83 15.10 6.70
CA ARG A 69 4.91 14.50 8.04
C ARG A 69 3.51 14.15 8.54
N VAL A 70 3.38 13.03 9.22
CA VAL A 70 2.13 12.67 9.92
C VAL A 70 1.92 13.61 11.11
N LEU A 71 0.71 14.15 11.22
CA LEU A 71 0.28 14.97 12.34
C LEU A 71 -0.65 14.18 13.26
N THR A 72 -0.48 14.34 14.56
CA THR A 72 -1.30 13.68 15.58
C THR A 72 -2.61 14.41 15.80
N GLY A 73 -3.69 13.66 16.08
CA GLY A 73 -4.99 14.22 16.44
C GLY A 73 -5.98 14.36 15.27
N CYS A 74 -5.74 13.70 14.13
CA CYS A 74 -6.82 13.57 13.14
C CYS A 74 -7.86 12.55 13.60
N THR A 75 -9.13 12.92 13.51
CA THR A 75 -10.25 12.03 13.82
C THR A 75 -11.40 12.22 12.84
N VAL A 76 -12.14 11.14 12.59
CA VAL A 76 -13.43 11.20 11.88
C VAL A 76 -14.50 11.51 12.90
N THR A 77 -15.12 12.69 12.82
CA THR A 77 -16.10 13.16 13.82
C THR A 77 -17.51 12.69 13.50
N SER A 78 -17.86 12.63 12.23
CA SER A 78 -19.14 12.08 11.79
C SER A 78 -19.10 11.68 10.32
N ILE A 79 -19.97 10.74 9.97
CA ILE A 79 -20.26 10.35 8.60
C ILE A 79 -21.77 10.56 8.43
N THR A 80 -22.15 11.48 7.55
CA THR A 80 -23.56 11.75 7.28
C THR A 80 -23.87 11.56 5.81
N PHE A 81 -25.14 11.32 5.50
CA PHE A 81 -25.60 11.31 4.13
C PHE A 81 -26.98 11.92 3.92
N THR A 82 -27.20 12.45 2.72
CA THR A 82 -28.53 12.76 2.19
C THR A 82 -28.74 11.95 0.92
N GLY A 83 -29.91 11.31 0.80
CA GLY A 83 -30.21 10.43 -0.32
C GLY A 83 -31.48 10.83 -1.06
N TRP A 84 -31.56 10.45 -2.33
CA TRP A 84 -32.76 10.56 -3.16
C TRP A 84 -32.82 9.43 -4.20
N GLY A 85 -33.97 9.32 -4.86
CA GLY A 85 -34.23 8.29 -5.87
C GLY A 85 -35.04 7.11 -5.33
N SER A 86 -35.41 6.21 -6.24
CA SER A 86 -36.17 5.00 -5.93
C SER A 86 -35.22 3.84 -5.59
N PRO A 87 -35.63 2.88 -4.73
CA PRO A 87 -34.82 1.71 -4.40
C PRO A 87 -34.25 1.00 -5.63
N GLY A 88 -32.95 0.69 -5.60
CA GLY A 88 -32.21 0.12 -6.73
C GLY A 88 -31.66 1.16 -7.72
N ASN A 89 -31.98 2.45 -7.55
CA ASN A 89 -31.44 3.56 -8.33
C ASN A 89 -31.27 4.83 -7.47
N GLN A 90 -30.94 4.66 -6.19
CA GLN A 90 -30.70 5.79 -5.29
C GLN A 90 -29.31 6.38 -5.49
N ILE A 91 -29.21 7.67 -5.17
CA ILE A 91 -27.92 8.36 -5.00
C ILE A 91 -27.87 8.91 -3.58
N ARG A 92 -26.71 8.75 -2.93
CA ARG A 92 -26.42 9.29 -1.60
C ARG A 92 -25.21 10.22 -1.69
N ASN A 93 -25.40 11.44 -1.22
CA ASN A 93 -24.33 12.39 -0.96
C ASN A 93 -23.75 12.08 0.41
N TYR A 94 -22.49 11.64 0.46
CA TYR A 94 -21.78 11.39 1.71
C TYR A 94 -20.91 12.58 2.10
N TYR A 95 -20.87 12.86 3.39
CA TYR A 95 -20.02 13.87 4.02
C TYR A 95 -19.23 13.21 5.14
N ILE A 96 -17.91 13.10 4.96
CA ILE A 96 -16.99 12.62 6.00
C ILE A 96 -16.45 13.86 6.71
N ASN A 97 -16.95 14.15 7.90
CA ASN A 97 -16.46 15.28 8.69
C ASN A 97 -15.24 14.85 9.51
N LEU A 98 -14.22 15.69 9.47
CA LEU A 98 -12.92 15.43 10.06
C LEU A 98 -12.56 16.55 11.03
N GLN A 99 -11.92 16.18 12.12
CA GLN A 99 -11.20 17.14 12.95
C GLN A 99 -9.71 16.90 12.71
N THR A 100 -9.04 17.89 12.13
CA THR A 100 -7.61 17.86 11.84
C THR A 100 -6.83 18.82 12.73
N PRO A 101 -5.58 18.49 13.09
CA PRO A 101 -4.69 19.41 13.77
C PRO A 101 -4.33 20.63 12.89
N ALA A 102 -3.91 21.72 13.52
CA ALA A 102 -3.41 22.90 12.83
C ALA A 102 -2.20 22.55 11.95
N GLY A 103 -2.14 23.15 10.75
CA GLY A 103 -1.08 22.91 9.79
C GLY A 103 -1.25 21.66 8.92
N ALA A 104 -2.36 20.94 9.05
CA ALA A 104 -2.74 19.88 8.11
C ALA A 104 -2.91 20.45 6.69
N ARG A 105 -2.33 19.75 5.72
CA ARG A 105 -2.39 20.05 4.28
C ARG A 105 -3.11 18.97 3.49
N SER A 106 -3.11 17.74 3.96
CA SER A 106 -3.90 16.68 3.35
C SER A 106 -4.33 15.67 4.40
N VAL A 107 -5.32 14.85 4.07
CA VAL A 107 -5.86 13.82 4.95
C VAL A 107 -6.01 12.53 4.18
N ALA A 108 -5.59 11.44 4.82
CA ALA A 108 -5.99 10.11 4.44
C ALA A 108 -7.06 9.61 5.39
N PHE A 109 -8.04 8.89 4.85
CA PHE A 109 -9.12 8.34 5.63
C PHE A 109 -9.41 6.90 5.20
N ASP A 110 -9.93 6.14 6.16
CA ASP A 110 -10.42 4.80 5.97
C ASP A 110 -11.72 4.66 6.79
N VAL A 111 -12.86 4.65 6.11
CA VAL A 111 -14.18 4.81 6.74
C VAL A 111 -15.17 3.75 6.27
N ASP A 112 -16.09 3.37 7.14
CA ASP A 112 -17.22 2.50 6.82
C ASP A 112 -18.51 3.31 6.67
N LEU A 113 -18.99 3.44 5.44
CA LEU A 113 -20.20 4.20 5.10
C LEU A 113 -21.50 3.55 5.59
N SER A 114 -21.47 2.29 6.05
CA SER A 114 -22.63 1.66 6.68
C SER A 114 -22.94 2.28 8.05
N THR A 115 -21.95 2.91 8.67
CA THR A 115 -22.08 3.62 9.96
C THR A 115 -22.65 5.04 9.82
N ALA A 116 -22.88 5.50 8.58
CA ALA A 116 -23.34 6.85 8.30
C ALA A 116 -24.77 7.09 8.80
N THR A 117 -25.01 8.29 9.33
CA THR A 117 -26.35 8.74 9.74
C THR A 117 -26.99 9.60 8.66
N GLY A 118 -28.28 9.40 8.38
CA GLY A 118 -28.94 10.10 7.28
C GLY A 118 -30.35 9.60 7.01
N SER A 119 -31.00 10.18 6.00
CA SER A 119 -32.34 9.80 5.57
C SER A 119 -32.28 8.82 4.39
N GLY A 120 -32.81 7.61 4.59
CA GLY A 120 -32.92 6.57 3.55
C GLY A 120 -32.93 5.18 4.16
N ARG A 121 -34.03 4.44 4.00
CA ARG A 121 -34.24 3.15 4.70
C ARG A 121 -33.90 1.93 3.85
N THR A 122 -33.87 2.08 2.54
CA THR A 122 -33.55 1.03 1.57
C THR A 122 -32.20 1.33 0.95
N TRP A 123 -31.26 0.40 0.96
CA TRP A 123 -29.98 0.53 0.23
C TRP A 123 -29.31 -0.82 0.04
N SER A 124 -28.75 -1.04 -1.14
CA SER A 124 -27.91 -2.19 -1.45
C SER A 124 -26.50 -1.75 -1.86
N TRP A 125 -25.50 -2.37 -1.25
CA TRP A 125 -24.09 -2.16 -1.61
C TRP A 125 -23.64 -3.03 -2.80
N LYS A 126 -24.43 -4.04 -3.20
CA LYS A 126 -24.03 -5.08 -4.17
C LYS A 126 -23.47 -4.53 -5.49
N ASN A 127 -24.08 -3.46 -6.00
CA ASN A 127 -23.68 -2.81 -7.25
C ASN A 127 -23.35 -1.32 -7.03
N ALA A 128 -23.05 -0.95 -5.78
CA ALA A 128 -22.79 0.43 -5.44
C ALA A 128 -21.49 0.90 -6.10
N ARG A 129 -21.45 2.19 -6.46
CA ARG A 129 -20.24 2.80 -7.00
C ARG A 129 -20.16 4.27 -6.63
N ILE A 130 -18.97 4.83 -6.78
CA ILE A 130 -18.74 6.27 -6.66
C ILE A 130 -18.69 6.89 -8.06
N PRO A 131 -19.65 7.75 -8.45
CA PRO A 131 -19.60 8.51 -9.71
C PRO A 131 -18.38 9.44 -9.77
N ALA A 132 -18.13 10.01 -10.94
CA ALA A 132 -17.10 11.04 -11.08
C ALA A 132 -17.36 12.25 -10.16
N GLY A 133 -16.30 12.97 -9.79
CA GLY A 133 -16.39 14.18 -8.97
C GLY A 133 -16.27 13.95 -7.45
N ALA A 134 -15.84 12.76 -7.03
CA ALA A 134 -15.44 12.55 -5.64
C ALA A 134 -14.26 13.46 -5.27
N GLN A 135 -14.29 14.03 -4.08
CA GLN A 135 -13.23 14.95 -3.60
C GLN A 135 -12.05 14.22 -2.94
N PHE A 136 -11.83 12.98 -3.36
CA PHE A 136 -10.74 12.15 -2.89
C PHE A 136 -10.22 11.28 -4.03
N THR A 137 -8.99 10.80 -3.87
CA THR A 137 -8.40 9.76 -4.71
C THR A 137 -8.31 8.46 -3.93
N ALA A 138 -8.60 7.33 -4.59
CA ALA A 138 -8.45 6.02 -3.99
C ALA A 138 -6.99 5.78 -3.56
N ARG A 139 -6.80 5.11 -2.42
CA ARG A 139 -5.46 4.74 -1.91
C ARG A 139 -5.39 3.26 -1.59
N ASP A 140 -4.17 2.75 -1.43
CA ASP A 140 -3.90 1.38 -0.96
C ASP A 140 -4.63 0.28 -1.76
N GLY A 141 -4.71 0.47 -3.08
CA GLY A 141 -5.36 -0.46 -4.01
C GLY A 141 -6.88 -0.55 -3.86
N TRP A 142 -7.51 0.39 -3.14
CA TRP A 142 -8.94 0.37 -2.88
C TRP A 142 -9.78 0.46 -4.16
N THR A 143 -10.84 -0.36 -4.22
CA THR A 143 -11.81 -0.36 -5.33
C THR A 143 -13.25 -0.29 -4.81
N CYS A 144 -14.21 0.04 -5.69
CA CYS A 144 -15.64 0.04 -5.34
C CYS A 144 -16.16 -1.32 -4.86
N GLY A 145 -15.47 -2.43 -5.16
CA GLY A 145 -15.83 -3.77 -4.67
C GLY A 145 -15.74 -3.91 -3.15
N GLU A 146 -15.09 -2.96 -2.48
CA GLU A 146 -14.92 -2.95 -1.03
C GLU A 146 -15.95 -2.09 -0.29
N LEU A 147 -16.85 -1.43 -1.02
CA LEU A 147 -17.96 -0.71 -0.40
C LEU A 147 -18.75 -1.66 0.53
N PRO A 148 -19.16 -1.21 1.73
CA PRO A 148 -19.23 0.18 2.20
C PRO A 148 -17.93 0.79 2.74
N ARG A 149 -16.82 0.07 2.77
CA ARG A 149 -15.53 0.61 3.21
C ARG A 149 -14.97 1.53 2.12
N VAL A 150 -14.46 2.71 2.48
CA VAL A 150 -13.81 3.65 1.57
C VAL A 150 -12.46 4.06 2.12
N ARG A 151 -11.42 3.87 1.31
CA ARG A 151 -10.05 4.29 1.60
C ARG A 151 -9.62 5.35 0.58
N GLY A 152 -9.36 6.55 1.07
CA GLY A 152 -9.09 7.69 0.20
C GLY A 152 -8.08 8.68 0.78
N THR A 153 -7.54 9.50 -0.10
CA THR A 153 -6.81 10.73 0.24
C THR A 153 -7.64 11.90 -0.25
N GLY A 154 -8.05 12.79 0.67
CA GLY A 154 -8.74 14.03 0.32
C GLY A 154 -7.83 14.96 -0.48
N ALA A 155 -8.41 15.81 -1.32
CA ALA A 155 -7.66 16.88 -1.97
C ALA A 155 -6.98 17.81 -0.94
N ASP A 156 -5.94 18.54 -1.32
CA ASP A 156 -5.12 19.37 -0.40
C ASP A 156 -5.89 20.50 0.32
N TRP A 157 -7.10 20.82 -0.13
CA TRP A 157 -8.00 21.79 0.49
C TRP A 157 -9.12 21.14 1.32
N GLN A 158 -9.24 19.81 1.27
CA GLN A 158 -10.27 19.04 1.97
C GLN A 158 -9.73 18.38 3.23
N THR A 159 -9.39 19.19 4.21
CA THR A 159 -8.91 18.72 5.52
C THR A 159 -10.01 18.61 6.57
N ILE A 160 -11.14 19.29 6.38
CA ILE A 160 -12.23 19.34 7.37
C ILE A 160 -13.46 18.51 6.98
N ALA A 161 -13.69 18.33 5.68
CA ALA A 161 -14.81 17.55 5.18
C ALA A 161 -14.48 16.95 3.81
N ILE A 162 -14.81 15.67 3.60
CA ILE A 162 -14.73 15.03 2.29
C ILE A 162 -16.15 14.78 1.79
N TYR A 163 -16.50 15.32 0.63
CA TYR A 163 -17.76 15.03 -0.04
C TYR A 163 -17.56 14.15 -1.27
N PHE A 164 -18.47 13.19 -1.44
CA PHE A 164 -18.61 12.42 -2.66
C PHE A 164 -19.99 11.79 -2.75
N GLN A 165 -20.37 11.38 -3.96
CA GLN A 165 -21.62 10.69 -4.20
C GLN A 165 -21.38 9.17 -4.23
N VAL A 166 -22.38 8.41 -3.81
CA VAL A 166 -22.45 6.97 -4.03
C VAL A 166 -23.79 6.67 -4.70
N ALA A 167 -23.78 5.91 -5.77
CA ALA A 167 -24.97 5.46 -6.47
C ALA A 167 -25.20 3.96 -6.23
N GLU A 168 -26.45 3.56 -6.03
CA GLU A 168 -26.86 2.18 -5.68
C GLU A 168 -26.68 1.19 -6.85
N ALA A 169 -26.86 1.64 -8.11
CA ALA A 169 -26.68 0.83 -9.33
C ALA A 169 -26.39 1.67 -10.60
N GLY A 170 -25.70 1.08 -11.61
CA GLY A 170 -25.56 1.54 -13.03
C GLY A 170 -24.34 2.36 -13.55
N GLY A 171 -23.43 1.85 -14.39
CA GLY A 171 -22.53 2.69 -15.24
C GLY A 171 -21.11 2.95 -14.69
N ALA A 172 -20.21 3.49 -15.52
CA ALA A 172 -18.77 3.55 -15.24
C ALA A 172 -18.41 4.47 -14.05
N SER A 173 -17.54 4.00 -13.15
CA SER A 173 -16.88 4.82 -12.13
C SER A 173 -15.54 5.31 -12.67
N THR A 174 -15.18 6.56 -12.39
CA THR A 174 -13.83 7.09 -12.68
C THR A 174 -12.91 7.05 -11.45
N VAL A 175 -13.48 6.85 -10.26
CA VAL A 175 -12.76 6.76 -8.98
C VAL A 175 -12.35 5.31 -8.70
N CYS A 176 -13.18 4.36 -9.13
CA CYS A 176 -12.96 2.93 -8.99
C CYS A 176 -12.53 2.37 -10.34
N ARG A 177 -11.27 1.96 -10.47
CA ARG A 177 -10.79 1.15 -11.58
C ARG A 177 -10.80 -0.32 -11.19
#